data_AF-A0A7C8F668-F1
#
_entry.id   AF-A0A7C8F668-F1
#
_cell.length_a   1.000
_cell.length_b   1.000
_cell.length_c   1.000
_cell.angle_alpha   90.00
_cell.angle_beta   90.00
_cell.angle_gamma   90.00
#
_symmetry.space_group_name_H-M   'P 1'
#
loop_
_entity.id
_entity.type
_entity.pdbx_description
1 polymer ?
#
loop_
_entity_poly.entity_id
_entity_poly.type
_entity_poly.pdbx_seq_one_letter_code
_entity_poly.pdbx_strand_id
1 'polypeptide(L)' 'MQMDLKAFEAEAMTLPVSQRAIVAQHLLSSLDDIVEQENELLWLEEAGKRYDSYKAGALPARDAFEAIVDMRNRL' A
#
# COMPACT_ATOMS: atom_id res chain seq x y z
N MET A 1 12.21 19.95 -17.00
CA MET A 1 11.87 18.97 -18.04
C MET A 1 10.52 18.41 -17.67
N GLN A 2 9.47 18.67 -18.45
CA GLN A 2 8.13 18.15 -18.16
C GLN A 2 8.12 16.70 -18.67
N MET A 3 8.25 15.74 -17.76
CA MET A 3 8.19 14.32 -18.10
C MET A 3 6.73 13.94 -18.36
N ASP A 4 6.45 13.41 -19.54
CA ASP A 4 5.14 12.85 -19.88
C ASP A 4 5.06 11.42 -19.33
N LEU A 5 4.26 11.23 -18.27
CA LEU A 5 4.08 9.93 -17.62
C LEU A 5 3.64 8.85 -18.62
N LYS A 6 2.80 9.20 -19.59
CA LYS A 6 2.33 8.23 -20.60
C LYS A 6 3.45 7.77 -21.52
N ALA A 7 4.40 8.64 -21.83
CA ALA A 7 5.57 8.27 -22.63
C ALA A 7 6.46 7.28 -21.88
N PHE A 8 6.66 7.48 -20.56
CA PHE A 8 7.42 6.55 -19.71
C PHE A 8 6.74 5.18 -19.58
N GLU A 9 5.42 5.16 -19.38
CA GLU A 9 4.67 3.90 -19.33
C GLU A 9 4.79 3.13 -20.65
N ALA A 10 4.65 3.82 -21.78
CA ALA A 10 4.78 3.22 -23.10
C ALA A 10 6.18 2.65 -23.32
N GLU A 11 7.24 3.39 -22.96
CA GLU A 11 8.63 2.94 -23.06
C GLU A 11 8.92 1.75 -22.14
N ALA A 12 8.47 1.80 -20.88
CA ALA A 12 8.63 0.69 -19.94
C ALA A 12 7.95 -0.59 -20.48
N MET A 13 6.81 -0.47 -21.15
CA MET A 13 6.10 -1.61 -21.74
C MET A 13 6.85 -2.24 -22.92
N THR A 14 7.82 -1.56 -23.52
CA THR A 14 8.71 -2.16 -24.56
C THR A 14 9.78 -3.09 -23.99
N LEU A 15 10.09 -2.96 -22.69
CA LEU A 15 11.12 -3.78 -22.04
C LEU A 15 10.67 -5.25 -21.90
N PRO A 16 11.60 -6.22 -21.88
CA PRO A 16 11.33 -7.58 -21.46
C PRO A 16 10.72 -7.64 -20.04
N VAL A 17 9.90 -8.65 -19.78
CA VAL A 17 9.18 -8.83 -18.49
C VAL A 17 10.13 -8.73 -17.29
N SER A 18 11.31 -9.36 -17.38
CA SER A 18 12.31 -9.34 -16.30
C SER A 18 12.85 -7.94 -16.01
N GLN A 19 13.06 -7.13 -17.04
CA GLN A 19 13.53 -5.75 -16.88
C GLN A 19 12.41 -4.83 -16.38
N ARG A 20 11.16 -5.04 -16.83
CA ARG A 20 10.00 -4.34 -16.26
C ARG A 20 9.83 -4.61 -14.77
N ALA A 21 10.05 -5.84 -14.32
CA ALA A 21 9.99 -6.18 -12.90
C ALA A 21 11.03 -5.40 -12.08
N ILE A 22 12.24 -5.21 -12.60
CA ILE A 22 13.29 -4.40 -11.95
C ILE A 22 12.87 -2.93 -11.85
N VAL A 23 12.33 -2.36 -12.94
CA VAL A 23 11.81 -0.97 -12.94
C VAL A 23 10.68 -0.81 -11.93
N ALA A 24 9.73 -1.75 -11.91
CA ALA A 24 8.64 -1.75 -10.95
C ALA A 24 9.16 -1.81 -9.50
N GLN A 25 10.15 -2.65 -9.22
CA GLN A 25 10.78 -2.73 -7.90
C GLN A 25 11.42 -1.40 -7.49
N HIS A 26 12.18 -0.75 -8.37
CA HIS A 26 12.80 0.54 -8.07
C HIS A 26 11.77 1.64 -7.81
N LEU A 27 10.70 1.68 -8.62
CA LEU A 27 9.61 2.62 -8.42
C LEU A 27 8.92 2.38 -7.07
N LEU A 28 8.60 1.13 -6.74
CA LEU A 28 8.01 0.78 -5.44
C LEU A 28 8.93 1.17 -4.28
N SER A 29 10.22 0.85 -4.35
CA SER A 29 11.19 1.23 -3.32
C SER A 29 11.37 2.75 -3.18
N SER A 30 11.14 3.52 -4.25
CA SER A 30 11.14 4.99 -4.17
C SER A 30 9.90 5.56 -3.47
N LEU A 31 8.83 4.77 -3.35
CA LEU A 31 7.66 5.13 -2.56
C LEU A 31 7.85 4.79 -1.08
N ASP A 32 8.73 3.83 -0.76
CA ASP A 32 9.12 3.54 0.62
C ASP A 32 9.95 4.69 1.23
N ASP A 33 10.47 5.60 0.40
CA ASP A 33 11.12 6.86 0.80
C ASP A 33 10.10 7.97 1.16
N ILE A 34 8.78 7.68 1.13
CA ILE A 34 7.82 8.44 1.94
C ILE A 34 8.27 8.22 3.38
N VAL A 35 8.91 9.27 3.92
CA VAL A 35 9.51 9.38 5.24
C VAL A 35 8.82 8.40 6.17
N GLU A 36 9.49 7.32 6.58
CA GLU A 36 8.90 6.22 7.37
C GLU A 36 8.06 6.76 8.55
N GLN A 37 8.48 7.91 9.09
CA GLN A 37 7.76 8.67 10.11
C GLN A 37 6.38 9.20 9.66
N GLU A 38 6.19 9.66 8.43
CA GLU A 38 4.87 10.06 7.90
C GLU A 38 3.93 8.85 7.76
N ASN A 39 4.44 7.71 7.28
CA ASN A 39 3.68 6.47 7.27
C ASN A 39 3.30 6.02 8.68
N GLU A 40 4.24 6.04 9.64
CA GLU A 40 3.98 5.74 11.05
C GLU A 40 2.92 6.68 11.65
N LEU A 41 2.97 7.98 11.33
CA LEU A 41 1.99 8.96 11.78
C LEU A 41 0.59 8.66 11.24
N LEU A 42 0.47 8.32 9.96
CA LEU A 42 -0.80 7.93 9.34
C LEU A 42 -1.36 6.64 9.96
N TRP A 43 -0.50 5.65 10.23
CA TRP A 43 -0.89 4.42 10.92
C TRP A 43 -1.33 4.66 12.36
N LEU A 44 -0.63 5.53 13.10
CA LEU A 44 -1.00 5.93 14.46
C LEU A 44 -2.37 6.64 14.48
N GLU A 45 -2.60 7.55 13.54
CA GLU A 45 -3.87 8.26 13.40
C GLU A 45 -5.03 7.28 13.13
N GLU A 46 -4.85 6.36 12.18
CA GLU A 46 -5.86 5.36 11.83
C GLU A 46 -6.11 4.36 12.98
N ALA A 47 -5.05 3.92 13.67
CA ALA A 47 -5.17 3.06 14.84
C ALA A 47 -5.98 3.73 15.95
N GLY A 48 -5.72 5.02 16.22
CA GLY A 48 -6.49 5.82 17.18
C GLY A 48 -7.96 5.91 16.81
N LYS A 49 -8.27 6.30 15.56
CA LYS A 49 -9.65 6.40 15.05
C LYS A 49 -10.43 5.09 15.20
N ARG A 50 -9.80 3.95 14.86
CA ARG A 50 -10.43 2.63 14.99
C ARG A 50 -10.66 2.24 16.44
N TYR A 51 -9.69 2.53 17.32
CA TYR A 51 -9.82 2.25 18.74
C TYR A 51 -10.98 3.04 19.36
N ASP A 52 -11.07 4.34 19.09
CA ASP A 52 -12.17 5.18 19.58
C ASP A 52 -13.53 4.70 19.05
N SER A 53 -13.60 4.33 17.77
CA SER A 53 -14.82 3.77 17.17
C SER A 53 -15.22 2.43 17.82
N TYR A 54 -14.25 1.58 18.17
CA TYR A 54 -14.49 0.35 18.91
C TYR A 54 -15.01 0.63 20.32
N LYS A 55 -14.38 1.57 21.03
CA LYS A 55 -14.81 1.99 22.38
C LYS A 55 -16.20 2.62 22.39
N ALA A 56 -16.57 3.32 21.31
CA ALA A 56 -17.91 3.87 21.12
C ALA A 56 -18.95 2.83 20.66
N GLY A 57 -18.55 1.59 20.37
CA GLY A 57 -19.43 0.55 19.85
C GLY A 57 -19.84 0.72 18.38
N ALA A 58 -19.25 1.69 17.67
CA ALA A 58 -19.49 1.94 16.25
C ALA A 58 -18.73 0.97 15.34
N LEU A 59 -17.63 0.39 15.84
CA LEU A 59 -16.84 -0.61 15.14
C LEU A 59 -16.79 -1.90 15.97
N PRO A 60 -17.33 -3.04 15.51
CA PRO A 60 -17.23 -4.30 16.25
C PRO A 60 -15.81 -4.87 16.18
N ALA A 61 -15.41 -5.58 17.23
CA ALA A 61 -14.23 -6.44 17.16
C ALA A 61 -14.50 -7.61 16.21
N ARG A 62 -13.43 -8.09 15.59
CA ARG A 62 -13.45 -9.25 14.70
C ARG A 62 -12.44 -10.29 15.19
N ASP A 63 -12.77 -11.56 15.09
CA ASP A 63 -11.82 -12.63 15.36
C ASP A 63 -10.64 -12.58 14.37
N ALA A 64 -9.42 -12.66 14.91
CA ALA A 64 -8.21 -12.49 14.13
C ALA A 64 -7.97 -13.67 13.16
N PHE A 65 -8.32 -14.89 13.56
CA PHE A 65 -8.13 -16.07 12.71
C PHE A 65 -9.14 -16.10 11.57
N GLU A 66 -10.40 -15.74 11.84
CA GLU A 66 -11.40 -15.58 10.78
C GLU A 66 -10.99 -14.49 9.78
N ALA A 67 -10.44 -13.37 10.23
CA ALA A 67 -9.98 -12.31 9.35
C ALA A 67 -8.84 -12.77 8.42
N ILE A 68 -7.89 -13.57 8.93
CA ILE A 68 -6.79 -14.13 8.13
C ILE A 68 -7.31 -15.15 7.11
N VAL A 69 -8.24 -16.02 7.51
CA VAL A 69 -8.86 -16.99 6.61
C VAL A 69 -9.59 -16.29 5.47
N ASP A 70 -10.40 -15.27 5.78
CA ASP A 70 -11.10 -14.46 4.78
C ASP A 70 -10.16 -13.78 3.79
N MET A 71 -9.06 -13.22 4.28
CA MET A 71 -8.03 -12.61 3.42
C MET A 71 -7.48 -13.65 2.44
N ARG A 72 -7.10 -14.84 2.93
CA ARG A 72 -6.53 -15.90 2.09
C ARG A 72 -7.50 -16.39 1.01
N ASN A 73 -8.79 -16.41 1.30
CA ASN A 73 -9.81 -16.82 0.34
C ASN A 73 -10.08 -15.76 -0.75
N ARG A 74 -9.54 -14.54 -0.62
CA ARG A 74 -9.71 -13.43 -1.58
C ARG A 74 -8.46 -13.17 -2.44
N LEU A 75 -7.37 -13.89 -2.19
CA LEU A 75 -6.15 -13.89 -3.00
C LEU A 75 -6.25 -14.96 -4.10
#